data_AF-A0AAV4D2C8-F1
#
_entry.id   AF-A0AAV4D2C8-F1
#
_cell.length_a   1.000
_cell.length_b   1.000
_cell.length_c   1.000
_cell.angle_alpha   90.00
_cell.angle_beta   90.00
_cell.angle_gamma   90.00
#
_symmetry.space_group_name_H-M   'P 1'
#
loop_
_entity.id
_entity.type
_entity.pdbx_description
1 polymer ?
#
loop_
_entity_poly.entity_id
_entity_poly.type
_entity_poly.pdbx_seq_one_letter_code
_entity_poly.pdbx_strand_id
1 'polypeptide(L)'
;MREKIEKELDRVEANGIVKTIWATPFVPVPKKDGAVRICNDYEVTVNRQIEQNRCPLASIEDIALNLARGEKFTELDFSHAWTPLELHDDSKQYTP
;
A
#
# COMPACT_ATOMS: atom_id res chain seq x y z
N MET A 1 -22.25 3.18 -5.76
CA MET A 1 -20.98 3.50 -5.05
C MET A 1 -20.87 2.67 -3.78
N ARG A 2 -21.84 2.75 -2.86
CA ARG A 2 -21.89 1.95 -1.63
C ARG A 2 -21.69 0.44 -1.84
N GLU A 3 -22.47 -0.18 -2.73
CA GLU A 3 -22.32 -1.62 -3.04
C GLU A 3 -20.91 -2.00 -3.53
N LYS A 4 -20.24 -1.11 -4.27
CA LYS A 4 -18.88 -1.36 -4.75
C LYS A 4 -17.87 -1.30 -3.60
N ILE A 5 -18.11 -0.42 -2.62
CA ILE A 5 -17.30 -0.31 -1.41
C ILE A 5 -17.49 -1.56 -0.55
N GLU A 6 -18.74 -1.96 -0.29
CA GLU A 6 -19.06 -3.17 0.47
C GLU A 6 -18.41 -4.41 -0.16
N LYS A 7 -18.56 -4.59 -1.48
CA LYS A 7 -17.90 -5.69 -2.20
C LYS A 7 -16.37 -5.68 -2.09
N GLU A 8 -15.77 -4.50 -2.11
CA GLU A 8 -14.31 -4.38 -1.97
C GLU A 8 -13.85 -4.64 -0.53
N LEU A 9 -14.62 -4.21 0.48
CA LEU A 9 -14.39 -4.54 1.89
C LEU A 9 -14.43 -6.04 2.11
N ASP A 10 -15.48 -6.72 1.63
CA ASP A 10 -15.61 -8.17 1.74
C ASP A 10 -14.41 -8.89 1.09
N ARG A 11 -13.95 -8.39 -0.07
CA ARG A 11 -12.78 -8.94 -0.77
C ARG A 11 -11.51 -8.79 0.06
N VAL A 12 -11.24 -7.61 0.63
CA VAL A 12 -9.98 -7.39 1.37
C VAL A 12 -9.98 -8.11 2.72
N GLU A 13 -11.14 -8.23 3.38
CA GLU A 13 -11.29 -9.03 4.60
C GLU A 13 -11.12 -10.53 4.33
N ALA A 14 -11.74 -11.06 3.25
CA ALA A 14 -11.59 -12.46 2.86
C ALA A 14 -10.15 -12.85 2.50
N ASN A 15 -9.36 -11.89 2.00
CA ASN A 15 -7.93 -12.08 1.72
C ASN A 15 -7.03 -11.82 2.95
N GLY A 16 -7.60 -11.52 4.12
CA GLY A 16 -6.86 -11.26 5.35
C GLY A 16 -6.02 -9.98 5.33
N ILE A 17 -6.32 -9.05 4.41
CA ILE A 17 -5.56 -7.80 4.21
C ILE A 17 -5.92 -6.78 5.28
N VAL A 18 -7.20 -6.73 5.65
CA VAL A 18 -7.76 -5.83 6.66
C VAL A 18 -8.50 -6.70 7.67
N LYS A 19 -8.36 -6.37 8.95
CA LYS A 19 -9.19 -6.90 10.03
C LYS A 19 -10.05 -5.74 10.54
N THR A 20 -11.31 -5.97 10.86
CA THR A 20 -12.19 -4.88 11.26
C THR A 20 -11.74 -4.24 12.60
N ILE A 21 -10.88 -3.22 12.54
CA ILE A 21 -10.54 -2.34 13.67
C ILE A 21 -10.96 -0.92 13.32
N TRP A 22 -11.96 -0.43 14.04
CA TRP A 22 -12.60 0.86 13.82
C TRP A 22 -11.73 1.98 14.38
N ALA A 23 -10.87 2.59 13.57
CA ALA A 23 -10.13 3.78 14.00
C ALA A 23 -9.69 4.75 12.89
N THR A 24 -9.45 4.27 11.66
CA THR A 24 -8.96 5.11 10.57
C THR A 24 -10.06 5.39 9.54
N PRO A 25 -10.36 6.67 9.22
CA PRO A 25 -11.29 6.98 8.13
C PRO A 25 -10.72 6.47 6.80
N PHE A 26 -11.59 6.00 5.91
CA PHE A 26 -11.18 5.57 4.58
C PHE A 26 -11.79 6.44 3.50
N VAL A 27 -11.08 6.56 2.39
CA VAL A 27 -11.45 7.30 1.20
C VAL A 27 -11.65 6.31 0.05
N PRO A 28 -12.86 6.19 -0.52
CA PRO A 28 -13.09 5.38 -1.70
C PRO A 28 -12.59 6.13 -2.95
N VAL A 29 -11.64 5.54 -3.66
CA VAL A 29 -11.06 6.10 -4.89
C VAL A 29 -11.53 5.29 -6.10
N PRO A 30 -12.32 5.87 -7.02
CA PRO A 30 -12.73 5.21 -8.25
C PRO A 30 -11.52 4.87 -9.13
N LYS A 31 -11.47 3.64 -9.64
CA LYS A 31 -10.52 3.24 -10.68
C LYS A 31 -11.14 3.40 -12.07
N LYS A 32 -10.27 3.48 -13.09
CA LYS A 32 -10.69 3.61 -14.51
C LYS A 32 -11.49 2.41 -15.01
N ASP A 33 -11.26 1.22 -14.45
CA ASP A 33 -11.97 -0.03 -14.74
C ASP A 33 -13.38 -0.11 -14.09
N GLY A 34 -13.79 0.93 -13.36
CA GLY A 34 -15.07 0.98 -12.66
C GLY A 34 -15.08 0.29 -11.29
N ALA A 35 -13.96 -0.30 -10.86
CA ALA A 35 -13.77 -0.75 -9.48
C ALA A 35 -13.49 0.43 -8.54
N VAL A 36 -13.45 0.15 -7.23
CA VAL A 36 -13.09 1.13 -6.20
C VAL A 36 -11.87 0.63 -5.44
N ARG A 37 -10.96 1.55 -5.10
CA ARG A 37 -9.86 1.29 -4.16
C ARG A 37 -10.22 1.92 -2.82
N ILE A 38 -10.10 1.14 -1.76
CA ILE A 38 -10.25 1.64 -0.39
C ILE A 38 -8.88 2.14 0.06
N CYS A 39 -8.79 3.42 0.43
CA CYS A 39 -7.56 4.03 0.92
C CYS A 39 -7.78 4.53 2.34
N ASN A 40 -7.09 3.94 3.32
CA ASN A 40 -7.09 4.45 4.68
C ASN A 40 -6.35 5.79 4.73
N ASP A 41 -6.96 6.79 5.37
CA ASP A 41 -6.35 8.11 5.57
C ASP A 41 -5.44 8.08 6.80
N TYR A 42 -4.22 7.59 6.57
CA TYR A 42 -3.18 7.50 7.59
C TYR A 42 -2.51 8.86 7.89
N GLU A 43 -2.72 9.89 7.06
CA GLU A 43 -2.13 11.22 7.26
C GLU A 43 -2.67 11.88 8.52
N VAL A 44 -3.97 11.70 8.80
CA VAL A 44 -4.62 12.26 9.99
C VAL A 44 -4.52 11.36 11.22
N THR A 45 -4.10 10.09 11.05
CA THR A 45 -3.99 9.10 12.13
C THR A 45 -2.54 8.68 12.39
N VAL A 46 -2.13 7.51 11.89
CA VAL A 46 -0.92 6.80 12.32
C VAL A 46 0.37 7.47 11.85
N ASN A 47 0.38 8.14 10.68
CA ASN A 47 1.58 8.79 10.14
C ASN A 47 2.09 9.94 11.03
N ARG A 48 1.23 10.53 11.87
CA ARG A 48 1.62 11.57 12.84
C ARG A 48 2.33 11.02 14.08
N GLN A 49 2.21 9.71 14.32
CA GLN A 49 2.72 9.04 15.52
C GLN A 49 3.89 8.10 15.20
N ILE A 50 4.09 7.76 13.92
CA ILE A 50 5.20 6.91 13.45
C ILE A 50 6.52 7.69 13.47
N GLU A 51 7.55 7.08 14.04
CA GLU A 51 8.92 7.54 13.88
C GLU A 51 9.39 7.34 12.44
N GLN A 52 9.94 8.40 11.83
CA GLN A 52 10.42 8.34 10.45
C GLN A 52 11.70 7.49 10.36
N ASN A 53 11.56 6.26 9.88
CA ASN A 53 12.70 5.45 9.46
C ASN A 53 13.17 5.91 8.07
N ARG A 54 14.42 6.37 7.96
CA ARG A 54 15.02 6.75 6.68
C ARG A 54 15.71 5.54 6.06
N CYS A 55 15.07 4.95 5.04
CA CYS A 55 15.72 4.01 4.15
C CYS A 55 16.36 4.79 2.99
N PRO A 56 17.70 4.85 2.88
CA PRO A 56 18.35 5.54 1.77
C PRO A 56 18.08 4.76 0.47
N LEU A 57 17.39 5.39 -0.47
CA LEU A 57 17.23 4.88 -1.82
C LEU A 57 18.44 5.33 -2.66
N ALA A 58 18.87 4.48 -3.59
CA ALA A 58 19.92 4.83 -4.54
C ALA A 58 19.50 6.04 -5.38
N SER A 59 20.46 6.92 -5.69
CA SER A 59 20.18 8.04 -6.60
C SER A 59 19.91 7.53 -8.00
N ILE A 60 19.24 8.35 -8.83
CA ILE A 60 19.01 8.00 -10.23
C ILE A 60 20.34 7.82 -10.96
N GLU A 61 21.35 8.62 -10.61
CA GLU A 61 22.71 8.55 -11.13
C GLU A 61 23.38 7.21 -10.78
N ASP A 62 23.26 6.75 -9.53
CA ASP A 62 23.80 5.46 -9.09
C ASP A 62 23.13 4.29 -9.83
N ILE A 63 21.81 4.35 -9.97
CA ILE A 63 21.05 3.33 -10.71
C ILE A 63 21.50 3.33 -12.18
N ALA A 64 21.61 4.50 -12.82
CA ALA A 64 22.03 4.62 -14.21
C ALA A 64 23.46 4.11 -14.44
N LEU A 65 24.39 4.40 -13.53
CA LEU A 65 25.77 3.91 -13.60
C LEU A 65 25.81 2.37 -13.55
N ASN A 66 25.01 1.77 -12.67
CA ASN A 66 24.91 0.32 -12.54
C ASN A 66 24.30 -0.35 -13.78
N LEU A 67 23.42 0.36 -14.50
CA LEU A 67 22.77 -0.11 -15.71
C LEU A 67 23.55 0.19 -17.01
N ALA A 68 24.60 1.02 -16.96
CA ALA A 68 25.29 1.57 -18.13
C ALA A 68 25.92 0.52 -19.08
N ARG A 69 26.14 -0.71 -18.61
CA ARG A 69 26.66 -1.83 -19.43
C ARG A 69 25.60 -2.85 -19.85
N GLY A 70 24.33 -2.60 -19.53
CA GLY A 70 23.22 -3.46 -19.93
C GLY A 70 22.89 -3.27 -21.42
N GLU A 71 22.76 -4.38 -22.14
CA GLU A 71 22.33 -4.37 -23.55
C GLU A 71 20.81 -4.52 -23.70
N LYS A 72 20.16 -5.16 -22.72
CA LYS A 72 18.71 -5.41 -22.68
C LYS A 72 18.22 -5.19 -21.27
N PHE A 73 17.07 -4.56 -21.14
CA PHE A 73 16.42 -4.28 -19.87
C PHE A 73 15.06 -4.95 -19.82
N THR A 74 14.64 -5.34 -18.62
CA THR A 74 13.29 -5.84 -18.35
C THR A 74 12.81 -5.12 -17.11
N GLU A 75 11.62 -4.54 -17.20
CA GLU A 75 10.95 -3.91 -16.08
C GLU A 75 9.90 -4.88 -15.53
N LEU A 76 9.90 -5.07 -14.22
CA LEU A 76 8.94 -5.90 -13.51
C LEU A 76 8.20 -5.01 -12.52
N ASP A 77 6.88 -4.98 -12.62
CA ASP A 77 6.02 -4.29 -11.65
C ASP A 77 5.37 -5.30 -10.70
N PHE A 78 5.58 -5.10 -9.41
CA PHE A 78 4.92 -5.88 -8.37
C PHE A 78 3.56 -5.26 -8.07
N SER A 79 2.54 -5.76 -8.78
CA SER A 79 1.15 -5.44 -8.48
C SER A 79 0.85 -5.77 -7.01
N HIS A 80 0.50 -4.74 -6.22
CA HIS A 80 0.23 -4.85 -4.79
C HIS A 80 1.48 -5.19 -3.93
N ALA A 81 2.65 -4.65 -4.27
CA ALA A 81 3.94 -4.90 -3.59
C ALA A 81 3.92 -4.89 -2.05
N TRP A 82 3.03 -4.09 -1.43
CA TRP A 82 2.93 -3.97 0.02
C TRP A 82 2.08 -5.03 0.69
N THR A 83 1.11 -5.63 -0.02
CA THR A 83 0.11 -6.52 0.58
C THR A 83 0.68 -7.85 1.08
N PRO A 84 1.66 -8.49 0.41
CA PRO A 84 2.30 -9.70 0.92
C PRO A 84 3.19 -9.48 2.15
N LEU A 85 3.54 -8.23 2.49
CA LEU A 85 4.40 -7.94 3.63
C LEU A 85 3.56 -7.90 4.92
N GLU A 86 3.81 -8.84 5.82
CA GLU A 86 3.12 -8.87 7.11
C GLU A 86 3.65 -7.77 8.04
N LEU A 87 2.72 -7.09 8.72
CA LEU A 87 3.04 -6.21 9.82
C LEU A 87 3.46 -7.02 11.05
N HIS A 88 4.36 -6.44 11.84
CA HIS A 88 4.67 -6.98 13.17
C HIS A 88 3.40 -7.01 14.03
N ASP A 89 3.22 -8.06 14.83
CA ASP A 89 1.98 -8.29 15.60
C ASP A 89 1.62 -7.10 16.50
N ASP A 90 2.61 -6.52 17.17
CA ASP A 90 2.42 -5.34 18.05
C ASP A 90 1.95 -4.09 17.30
N SER A 91 2.21 -4.03 15.99
CA SER A 91 1.84 -2.90 15.13
C SER A 91 0.45 -3.04 14.50
N LYS A 92 -0.08 -4.27 14.41
CA LYS A 92 -1.38 -4.55 13.76
C LYS A 92 -2.54 -3.79 14.38
N GLN A 93 -2.47 -3.41 15.65
CA GLN A 93 -3.54 -2.65 16.32
C GLN A 93 -3.70 -1.20 15.82
N TYR A 94 -2.67 -0.63 15.18
CA TYR A 94 -2.69 0.76 14.71
C TYR A 94 -3.19 0.89 13.27
N THR A 95 -3.37 -0.22 12.57
CA THR A 95 -3.83 -0.30 11.18
C THR A 95 -5.05 -1.20 11.11
N PRO A 96 -6.12 -0.82 10.40
CA PRO A 96 -7.24 -1.73 10.14
C PRO A 96 -6.75 -2.99 9.42
#